data_AF-A0A1K1M1B3-F1
#
_entry.id   AF-A0A1K1M1B3-F1
#
_cell.length_a   1.000
_cell.length_b   1.000
_cell.length_c   1.000
_cell.angle_alpha   90.00
_cell.angle_beta   90.00
_cell.angle_gamma   90.00
#
_symmetry.space_group_name_H-M   'P 1'
#
loop_
_entity.id
_entity.type
_entity.pdbx_description
1 polymer ?
#
loop_
_entity_poly.entity_id
_entity_poly.type
_entity_poly.pdbx_seq_one_letter_code
_entity_poly.pdbx_strand_id
1 'polypeptide(L)'
;MSTLQKVAIKVICIILTVYCILSVIRSLGLFYLVFKDEHFFEFNAEPNIFHSRRFLFNKAYYYIPYIIGLAAPFLTVKWYKTRWFWQVIGFLAGFFLFWSVDANYVRPFFSFFYNIKINIAIVLLTALGTINILFFYKKKL
;
A
#
# COMPACT_ATOMS: atom_id res chain seq x y z
N MET A 1 7.42 -20.08 22.85
CA MET A 1 7.37 -19.89 21.38
C MET A 1 8.66 -20.40 20.76
N SER A 2 8.57 -21.33 19.80
CA SER A 2 9.74 -21.93 19.14
C SER A 2 10.51 -20.92 18.29
N THR A 3 11.77 -21.22 17.96
CA THR A 3 12.61 -20.38 17.09
C THR A 3 11.95 -20.18 15.71
N LEU A 4 11.33 -21.23 15.17
CA LEU A 4 10.60 -21.17 13.90
C LEU A 4 9.39 -20.23 13.98
N GLN A 5 8.62 -20.32 15.07
CA GLN A 5 7.48 -19.42 15.29
C GLN A 5 7.93 -17.95 15.40
N LYS A 6 9.05 -17.67 16.07
CA LYS A 6 9.63 -16.31 16.13
C LYS A 6 10.01 -15.78 14.75
N VAL A 7 10.61 -16.60 13.90
CA VAL A 7 10.97 -16.21 12.52
C VAL A 7 9.72 -15.97 11.69
N ALA A 8 8.72 -16.85 11.77
CA ALA A 8 7.47 -16.72 11.02
C ALA A 8 6.74 -15.40 11.35
N ILE A 9 6.61 -15.05 12.64
CA ILE A 9 5.98 -13.78 13.04
C ILE A 9 6.75 -12.59 12.49
N LYS A 10 8.10 -12.60 12.56
CA LYS A 10 8.91 -11.52 11.98
C LYS A 10 8.68 -11.36 10.47
N VAL A 11 8.60 -12.46 9.73
CA VAL A 11 8.31 -12.44 8.29
C VAL A 11 6.91 -11.88 8.03
N ILE A 12 5.90 -12.29 8.79
CA ILE A 12 4.53 -11.74 8.70
C ILE A 12 4.53 -10.23 8.98
N CYS A 13 5.26 -9.77 10.00
CA CYS A 13 5.38 -8.34 10.28
C CYS A 13 6.03 -7.58 9.12
N ILE A 14 7.04 -8.15 8.46
CA ILE A 14 7.66 -7.53 7.28
C ILE A 14 6.65 -7.41 6.14
N ILE A 15 5.90 -8.50 5.85
CA ILE A 15 4.85 -8.53 4.82
C ILE A 15 3.84 -7.40 5.06
N LEU A 16 3.32 -7.31 6.28
CA LEU A 16 2.32 -6.32 6.67
C LEU A 16 2.87 -4.89 6.59
N THR A 17 4.12 -4.67 6.99
CA THR A 17 4.76 -3.35 6.91
C THR A 17 4.94 -2.89 5.46
N VAL A 18 5.41 -3.78 4.58
CA VAL A 18 5.57 -3.47 3.16
C VAL A 18 4.22 -3.16 2.52
N TYR A 19 3.21 -3.99 2.78
CA TYR A 19 1.84 -3.76 2.32
C TYR A 19 1.30 -2.40 2.81
N CYS A 20 1.52 -2.06 4.08
CA CYS A 20 1.08 -0.81 4.67
C CYS A 20 1.76 0.40 4.02
N ILE A 21 3.08 0.37 3.85
CA ILE A 21 3.84 1.47 3.25
C ILE A 21 3.35 1.73 1.82
N LEU A 22 3.26 0.67 1.00
CA LEU A 22 2.76 0.75 -0.38
C LEU A 22 1.34 1.32 -0.45
N SER A 23 0.46 0.85 0.42
CA SER A 23 -0.94 1.31 0.49
C SER A 23 -1.05 2.79 0.86
N VAL A 24 -0.28 3.24 1.86
CA VAL A 24 -0.25 4.65 2.29
C VAL A 24 0.28 5.54 1.18
N ILE A 25 1.40 5.20 0.56
CA ILE A 25 2.01 6.02 -0.49
C ILE A 25 1.07 6.14 -1.70
N ARG A 26 0.41 5.05 -2.11
CA ARG A 26 -0.59 5.08 -3.18
C ARG A 26 -1.75 6.03 -2.82
N SER A 27 -2.29 5.92 -1.61
CA SER A 27 -3.37 6.78 -1.17
C SER A 27 -2.98 8.24 -1.10
N LEU A 28 -1.78 8.55 -0.62
CA LEU A 28 -1.26 9.92 -0.60
C LEU A 28 -1.05 10.45 -2.03
N GLY A 29 -0.54 9.62 -2.94
CA GLY A 29 -0.41 9.98 -4.35
C GLY A 29 -1.75 10.32 -5.00
N LEU A 30 -2.77 9.50 -4.75
CA LEU A 30 -4.13 9.75 -5.21
C LEU A 30 -4.75 11.00 -4.57
N PHE A 31 -4.56 11.18 -3.26
CA PHE A 31 -5.04 12.35 -2.55
C PHE A 31 -4.43 13.63 -3.11
N TYR A 32 -3.12 13.64 -3.34
CA TYR A 32 -2.44 14.75 -3.98
C TYR A 32 -3.01 15.05 -5.37
N LEU A 33 -3.29 14.02 -6.16
CA LEU A 33 -3.89 14.17 -7.49
C LEU A 33 -5.28 14.82 -7.43
N VAL A 34 -6.13 14.37 -6.49
CA VAL A 34 -7.49 14.91 -6.28
C VAL A 34 -7.48 16.38 -5.90
N PHE A 35 -6.54 16.82 -5.07
CA PHE A 35 -6.47 18.21 -4.63
C PHE A 35 -5.78 19.15 -5.63
N LYS A 36 -4.94 18.61 -6.53
CA LYS A 36 -4.19 19.41 -7.49
C LYS A 36 -4.93 19.62 -8.81
N ASP A 37 -5.81 18.69 -9.17
CA ASP A 37 -6.46 18.67 -10.47
C ASP A 37 -7.97 18.64 -10.27
N GLU A 38 -8.64 19.76 -10.59
CA GLU A 38 -10.08 19.98 -10.38
C GLU A 38 -10.94 18.88 -11.02
N HIS A 39 -10.45 18.27 -12.11
CA HIS A 39 -11.16 17.20 -12.80
C HIS A 39 -11.22 15.90 -11.97
N PHE A 40 -10.21 15.67 -11.12
CA PHE A 40 -10.23 14.59 -10.13
C PHE A 40 -10.86 15.03 -8.79
N PHE A 41 -11.13 16.32 -8.60
CA PHE A 41 -11.82 16.83 -7.42
C PHE A 41 -13.35 16.71 -7.52
N GLU A 42 -13.87 17.01 -8.71
CA GLU A 42 -15.32 17.03 -8.98
C GLU A 42 -15.90 15.66 -9.33
N PHE A 43 -15.06 14.69 -9.76
CA PHE A 43 -15.41 13.30 -10.08
C PHE A 43 -16.70 13.07 -10.89
N ASN A 44 -17.17 14.07 -11.62
CA ASN A 44 -17.99 13.90 -12.82
C ASN A 44 -17.08 13.58 -14.02
N ALA A 45 -16.10 12.70 -13.82
CA ALA A 45 -15.10 12.39 -14.82
C ALA A 45 -15.76 11.60 -15.94
N GLU A 46 -16.24 12.32 -16.96
CA GLU A 46 -16.60 11.72 -18.24
C GLU A 46 -15.45 10.81 -18.69
N PRO A 47 -15.74 9.60 -19.22
CA PRO A 47 -14.71 8.62 -19.59
C PRO A 47 -13.57 9.18 -20.46
N ASN A 48 -13.88 10.22 -21.24
CA ASN A 48 -12.95 10.90 -22.14
C ASN A 48 -11.86 11.71 -21.42
N ILE A 49 -12.15 12.25 -20.24
CA ILE A 49 -11.18 13.03 -19.43
C ILE A 49 -10.15 12.09 -18.77
N PHE A 50 -10.56 10.87 -18.43
CA PHE A 50 -9.66 9.87 -17.86
C PHE A 50 -8.57 9.47 -18.87
N HIS A 51 -8.90 9.41 -20.16
CA HIS A 51 -7.94 9.09 -21.21
C HIS A 51 -6.84 10.15 -21.37
N SER A 52 -7.19 11.44 -21.29
CA SER A 52 -6.22 12.54 -21.45
C SER A 52 -5.30 12.70 -20.23
N ARG A 53 -5.81 12.38 -19.03
CA ARG A 53 -5.07 12.49 -17.75
C ARG A 53 -4.52 11.15 -17.24
N ARG A 54 -4.68 10.05 -18.00
CA ARG A 54 -4.27 8.68 -17.63
C ARG A 54 -2.83 8.60 -17.16
N PHE A 55 -1.94 9.36 -17.79
CA PHE A 55 -0.52 9.39 -17.42
C PHE A 55 -0.29 9.92 -15.99
N LEU A 56 -0.96 11.01 -15.61
CA LEU A 56 -0.87 11.59 -14.27
C LEU A 56 -1.42 10.63 -13.22
N PHE A 57 -2.58 10.03 -13.50
CA PHE A 57 -3.16 8.99 -12.65
C PHE A 57 -2.19 7.80 -12.48
N ASN A 58 -1.65 7.26 -13.58
CA ASN A 58 -0.74 6.13 -13.53
C ASN A 58 0.54 6.45 -12.75
N LYS A 59 1.03 7.69 -12.84
CA LYS A 59 2.19 8.17 -12.08
C LYS A 59 1.92 8.19 -10.58
N ALA A 60 0.79 8.77 -10.17
CA ALA A 60 0.41 8.86 -8.76
C ALA A 60 0.02 7.49 -8.17
N TYR A 61 -0.65 6.63 -8.96
CA TYR A 61 -1.20 5.36 -8.51
C TYR A 61 -0.21 4.18 -8.59
N TYR A 62 0.60 4.11 -9.64
CA TYR A 62 1.51 2.97 -9.89
C TYR A 62 2.97 3.36 -9.76
N TYR A 63 3.48 4.32 -10.52
CA TYR A 63 4.93 4.52 -10.59
C TYR A 63 5.53 4.99 -9.25
N ILE A 64 4.94 6.01 -8.62
CA ILE A 64 5.46 6.54 -7.34
C ILE A 64 5.38 5.50 -6.21
N PRO A 65 4.24 4.82 -5.97
CA PRO A 65 4.16 3.84 -4.89
C PRO A 65 5.10 2.66 -5.08
N TYR A 66 5.29 2.20 -6.33
CA TYR A 66 6.15 1.06 -6.60
C TYR A 66 7.64 1.42 -6.45
N ILE A 67 8.06 2.60 -6.91
CA ILE A 67 9.45 3.09 -6.74
C ILE A 67 9.77 3.26 -5.25
N ILE A 68 8.89 3.93 -4.49
CA ILE A 68 9.12 4.13 -3.05
C ILE A 68 8.99 2.80 -2.29
N GLY A 69 8.10 1.93 -2.75
CA GLY A 69 7.95 0.56 -2.24
C GLY A 69 9.22 -0.29 -2.35
N LEU A 70 9.96 -0.15 -3.45
CA LEU A 70 11.26 -0.81 -3.63
C LEU A 70 12.32 -0.30 -2.64
N ALA A 71 12.16 0.92 -2.10
CA ALA A 71 13.05 1.47 -1.07
C ALA A 71 12.66 1.05 0.36
N ALA A 72 11.38 0.72 0.61
CA ALA A 72 10.86 0.27 1.91
C ALA A 72 11.64 -0.90 2.57
N PRO A 73 12.12 -1.94 1.85
CA PRO A 73 12.86 -3.03 2.47
C PRO A 73 14.14 -2.54 3.15
N PHE A 74 14.86 -1.56 2.58
CA PHE A 74 16.09 -1.02 3.17
C PHE A 74 15.84 -0.33 4.51
N LEU A 75 14.66 0.29 4.68
CA LEU A 75 14.27 0.94 5.93
C LEU A 75 13.91 -0.08 7.03
N THR A 76 13.39 -1.24 6.65
CA THR A 76 12.91 -2.26 7.60
C THR A 76 14.01 -3.23 8.08
N VAL A 77 15.18 -3.28 7.42
CA VAL A 77 16.32 -4.15 7.82
C VAL A 77 16.72 -3.94 9.27
N LYS A 78 16.79 -2.68 9.71
CA LYS A 78 17.23 -2.35 11.07
C LYS A 78 16.19 -2.71 12.14
N TRP A 79 14.91 -2.83 11.78
CA TRP A 79 13.82 -2.96 12.75
C TRP A 79 13.55 -4.40 13.18
N TYR A 80 13.56 -5.36 12.26
CA TYR A 80 13.12 -6.73 12.56
C TYR A 80 14.26 -7.67 12.96
N LYS A 81 15.53 -7.28 12.72
CA LYS A 81 16.74 -8.08 13.04
C LYS A 81 16.57 -9.53 12.57
N THR A 82 16.28 -9.70 11.29
CA THR A 82 16.04 -11.01 10.65
C THR A 82 17.17 -11.29 9.67
N ARG A 83 17.48 -12.57 9.40
CA ARG A 83 18.44 -12.92 8.33
C ARG A 83 17.95 -12.34 7.00
N TRP A 84 18.87 -11.86 6.17
CA TRP A 84 18.59 -11.21 4.90
C TRP A 84 17.64 -12.03 4.01
N PHE A 85 17.82 -13.35 3.96
CA PHE A 85 16.98 -14.26 3.17
C PHE A 85 15.49 -14.18 3.54
N TRP A 86 15.17 -14.27 4.84
CA TRP A 86 13.79 -14.16 5.32
C TRP A 86 13.18 -12.78 5.09
N GLN A 87 14.03 -11.76 5.06
CA GLN A 87 13.60 -10.40 4.77
C GLN A 87 13.25 -10.21 3.29
N VAL A 88 14.05 -10.78 2.38
CA VAL A 88 13.73 -10.79 0.94
C VAL A 88 12.41 -11.53 0.69
N ILE A 89 12.21 -12.69 1.32
CA ILE A 89 10.95 -13.44 1.22
C ILE A 89 9.77 -12.58 1.71
N GLY A 90 9.89 -11.99 2.90
CA GLY A 90 8.83 -11.15 3.46
C GLY A 90 8.53 -9.93 2.59
N PHE A 91 9.55 -9.33 1.97
CA PHE A 91 9.38 -8.22 1.05
C PHE A 91 8.64 -8.62 -0.22
N LEU A 92 9.09 -9.68 -0.90
CA LEU A 92 8.45 -10.18 -2.13
C LEU A 92 7.00 -10.59 -1.86
N ALA A 93 6.75 -11.27 -0.74
CA ALA A 93 5.40 -11.65 -0.33
C ALA A 93 4.53 -10.43 0.00
N GLY A 94 5.07 -9.40 0.67
CA GLY A 94 4.35 -8.14 0.94
C GLY A 94 4.01 -7.36 -0.32
N PHE A 95 4.95 -7.30 -1.28
CA PHE A 95 4.73 -6.68 -2.57
C PHE A 95 3.67 -7.43 -3.39
N PHE A 96 3.77 -8.76 -3.45
CA PHE A 96 2.79 -9.60 -4.15
C PHE A 96 1.40 -9.49 -3.52
N LEU A 97 1.32 -9.47 -2.18
CA LEU A 97 0.07 -9.23 -1.46
C LEU A 97 -0.54 -7.88 -1.83
N PHE A 98 0.27 -6.81 -1.84
CA PHE A 98 -0.20 -5.49 -2.27
C PHE A 98 -0.73 -5.50 -3.70
N TRP A 99 0.03 -6.07 -4.64
CA TRP A 99 -0.37 -6.16 -6.05
C TRP A 99 -1.66 -6.98 -6.23
N SER A 100 -1.76 -8.12 -5.55
CA SER A 100 -2.95 -8.99 -5.61
C SER A 100 -4.18 -8.32 -5.01
N VAL A 101 -4.04 -7.69 -3.84
CA VAL A 101 -5.15 -6.97 -3.20
C VAL A 101 -5.58 -5.77 -4.06
N ASP A 102 -4.61 -5.07 -4.64
CA ASP A 102 -4.87 -3.97 -5.56
C ASP A 102 -5.66 -4.41 -6.80
N ALA A 103 -5.22 -5.49 -7.45
CA ALA A 103 -5.83 -6.00 -8.67
C ALA A 103 -7.25 -6.56 -8.46
N ASN A 104 -7.44 -7.31 -7.37
CA ASN A 104 -8.66 -8.10 -7.17
C ASN A 104 -9.72 -7.39 -6.33
N TYR A 105 -9.33 -6.43 -5.49
CA TYR A 105 -10.28 -5.75 -4.59
C TYR A 105 -10.28 -4.26 -4.81
N VAL A 106 -9.13 -3.59 -4.75
CA VAL A 106 -9.09 -2.12 -4.76
C VAL A 106 -9.52 -1.56 -6.11
N ARG A 107 -8.95 -2.03 -7.22
CA ARG A 107 -9.31 -1.57 -8.57
C ARG A 107 -10.78 -1.83 -8.93
N PRO A 108 -11.33 -3.04 -8.70
CA PRO A 108 -12.76 -3.28 -8.88
C PRO A 108 -13.60 -2.36 -7.99
N PHE A 109 -13.20 -2.15 -6.74
CA PHE A 109 -13.91 -1.25 -5.85
C PHE A 109 -13.86 0.23 -6.33
N PHE A 110 -12.75 0.68 -6.92
CA PHE A 110 -12.68 1.96 -7.64
C PHE A 110 -13.64 2.04 -8.82
N SER A 111 -13.88 0.93 -9.53
CA SER A 111 -14.85 0.91 -10.62
C SER A 111 -16.31 0.94 -10.14
N PHE A 112 -16.58 0.45 -8.93
CA PHE A 112 -17.91 0.48 -8.31
C PHE A 112 -18.23 1.82 -7.64
N PHE A 113 -17.25 2.42 -6.96
CA PHE A 113 -17.42 3.70 -6.28
C PHE A 113 -16.85 4.82 -7.14
N TYR A 114 -17.73 5.53 -7.86
CA TYR A 114 -17.41 6.75 -8.62
C TYR A 114 -16.83 7.90 -7.77
N ASN A 115 -16.70 7.73 -6.44
CA ASN A 115 -16.17 8.76 -5.56
C ASN A 115 -14.79 8.37 -5.01
N ILE A 116 -13.73 8.94 -5.61
CA ILE A 116 -12.35 8.71 -5.16
C ILE A 116 -12.10 9.12 -3.70
N LYS A 117 -12.84 10.09 -3.15
CA LYS A 117 -12.66 10.54 -1.77
C LYS A 117 -12.96 9.41 -0.78
N ILE A 118 -14.00 8.61 -1.06
CA ILE A 118 -14.38 7.44 -0.24
C ILE A 118 -13.28 6.37 -0.32
N ASN A 119 -12.74 6.13 -1.51
CA ASN A 119 -11.67 5.15 -1.69
C ASN A 119 -10.39 5.52 -0.94
N ILE A 120 -9.99 6.79 -0.97
CA ILE A 120 -8.84 7.27 -0.19
C ILE A 120 -9.08 7.06 1.31
N ALA A 121 -10.28 7.39 1.81
CA ALA A 121 -10.63 7.22 3.22
C ALA A 121 -10.58 5.75 3.66
N ILE A 122 -11.16 4.83 2.87
CA ILE A 122 -11.13 3.39 3.17
C ILE A 122 -9.69 2.86 3.23
N VAL A 123 -8.83 3.26 2.29
CA VAL A 123 -7.44 2.77 2.28
C VAL A 123 -6.64 3.37 3.44
N LEU A 124 -6.87 4.63 3.81
CA LEU A 124 -6.26 5.22 5.01
C LEU A 124 -6.72 4.52 6.30
N LEU A 125 -8.00 4.18 6.42
CA LEU A 125 -8.52 3.38 7.55
C LEU A 125 -7.89 1.99 7.59
N THR A 126 -7.72 1.35 6.43
CA THR A 126 -7.04 0.04 6.32
C THR A 126 -5.58 0.13 6.76
N ALA A 127 -4.88 1.21 6.40
CA ALA A 127 -3.52 1.47 6.86
C ALA A 127 -3.44 1.66 8.38
N LEU A 128 -4.35 2.45 8.97
CA LEU A 128 -4.44 2.62 10.43
C LEU A 128 -4.71 1.30 11.16
N GLY A 129 -5.59 0.46 10.61
CA GLY A 129 -5.83 -0.89 11.14
C GLY A 129 -4.57 -1.75 11.10
N THR A 130 -3.84 -1.74 9.98
CA THR A 130 -2.58 -2.48 9.80
C THR A 130 -1.49 -2.00 10.77
N ILE A 131 -1.37 -0.68 11.01
CA ILE A 131 -0.44 -0.10 11.98
C ILE A 131 -0.76 -0.57 13.40
N ASN A 132 -2.05 -0.57 13.79
CA ASN A 132 -2.46 -1.04 15.11
C ASN A 132 -2.10 -2.51 15.34
N ILE A 133 -2.32 -3.37 14.33
CA ILE A 133 -1.92 -4.78 14.36
C ILE A 133 -0.40 -4.89 14.55
N LEU A 134 0.39 -4.16 13.77
CA LEU A 134 1.86 -4.15 13.89
C LEU A 134 2.32 -3.71 15.29
N PHE A 135 1.69 -2.69 15.87
CA PHE A 135 2.03 -2.19 17.21
C PHE A 135 1.71 -3.20 18.31
N PHE A 136 0.57 -3.88 18.19
CA PHE A 136 0.16 -4.94 19.11
C PHE A 136 1.13 -6.13 19.09
N TYR A 137 1.54 -6.58 17.90
CA TYR A 137 2.49 -7.69 17.77
C TYR A 137 3.91 -7.31 18.17
N LYS A 138 4.33 -6.05 17.95
CA LYS A 138 5.64 -5.56 18.41
C LYS A 138 5.76 -5.58 19.94
N LYS A 139 4.68 -5.28 20.69
CA LYS A 139 4.70 -5.37 22.17
C LYS A 139 4.85 -6.81 22.70
N LYS A 140 4.55 -7.82 21.89
CA LYS A 140 4.58 -9.24 22.27
C LYS A 140 5.85 -9.98 21.82
N LEU A 141 6.70 -9.33 21.01
CA LEU A 141 7.94 -9.87 20.44
C LEU A 141 9.16 -9.39 21.23
#